data_AF-D2TRF6-F1
#
_entry.id   AF-D2TRF6-F1
#
_cell.length_a   1.000
_cell.length_b   1.000
_cell.length_c   1.000
_cell.angle_alpha   90.00
_cell.angle_beta   90.00
_cell.angle_gamma   90.00
#
_symmetry.space_group_name_H-M   'P 1'
#
loop_
_entity.id
_entity.type
_entity.pdbx_description
1 polymer ?
#
loop_
_entity_poly.entity_id
_entity_poly.type
_entity_poly.pdbx_seq_one_letter_code
_entity_poly.pdbx_strand_id
1 'polypeptide(L)'
;MKNFLINDISQIKTMAVFFMFVSYSILLLMRIYNKKQAKKINRLFTSKYKLPLTIMENYLNQSIFFLSYVEIVLPLWKMIFFKKTTIKERDIEYLFIKELSTKMTLGFKIEAAMWLVGLICVLIIIIF
;
A
#
# COMPACT_ATOMS: atom_id res chain seq x y z
N MET A 1 -14.18 -5.46 -39.18
CA MET A 1 -13.92 -5.90 -37.79
C MET A 1 -12.57 -5.41 -37.22
N LYS A 2 -11.45 -5.45 -37.96
CA LYS A 2 -10.15 -4.94 -37.45
C LYS A 2 -10.19 -3.51 -36.92
N ASN A 3 -10.82 -2.56 -37.64
CA ASN A 3 -10.90 -1.16 -37.19
C ASN A 3 -11.77 -0.97 -35.93
N PHE A 4 -12.74 -1.85 -35.68
CA PHE A 4 -13.59 -1.79 -34.49
C PHE A 4 -12.79 -2.26 -33.26
N LEU A 5 -12.10 -3.41 -33.38
CA LEU A 5 -11.24 -3.94 -32.32
C LEU A 5 -10.08 -2.99 -31.98
N ILE A 6 -9.48 -2.31 -32.97
CA ILE A 6 -8.39 -1.36 -32.74
C ILE A 6 -8.86 -0.11 -31.98
N ASN A 7 -10.07 0.39 -32.28
CA ASN A 7 -10.64 1.55 -31.58
C ASN A 7 -10.98 1.21 -30.12
N ASP A 8 -11.54 0.03 -29.87
CA ASP A 8 -11.88 -0.41 -28.51
C ASP A 8 -10.61 -0.61 -27.66
N ILE A 9 -9.54 -1.21 -28.23
CA ILE A 9 -8.25 -1.36 -27.54
C ILE A 9 -7.62 0.00 -27.22
N SER A 10 -7.66 0.95 -28.17
CA SER A 10 -7.14 2.30 -27.96
C SER A 10 -7.88 3.05 -26.84
N GLN A 11 -9.21 2.89 -26.76
CA GLN A 11 -10.01 3.47 -25.69
C GLN A 11 -9.69 2.84 -24.32
N ILE A 12 -9.55 1.50 -24.25
CA ILE A 12 -9.18 0.79 -23.02
C ILE A 12 -7.81 1.26 -22.51
N LYS A 13 -6.81 1.41 -23.39
CA LYS A 13 -5.49 1.95 -23.02
C LYS A 13 -5.57 3.36 -22.47
N THR A 14 -6.32 4.24 -23.15
CA THR A 14 -6.48 5.63 -22.72
C THR A 14 -7.14 5.70 -21.34
N MET A 15 -8.14 4.86 -21.10
CA MET A 15 -8.83 4.77 -19.81
C MET A 15 -7.92 4.20 -18.71
N ALA A 16 -7.08 3.20 -19.03
CA ALA A 16 -6.08 2.66 -18.12
C ALA A 16 -5.03 3.72 -17.71
N VAL A 17 -4.57 4.54 -18.66
CA VAL A 17 -3.66 5.68 -18.37
C VAL A 17 -4.33 6.67 -17.44
N PHE A 18 -5.59 7.03 -17.68
CA PHE A 18 -6.36 7.92 -16.79
C PHE A 18 -6.45 7.36 -15.36
N PHE A 19 -6.84 6.10 -15.21
CA PHE A 19 -6.91 5.45 -13.90
C PHE A 19 -5.56 5.38 -13.20
N MET A 20 -4.46 5.22 -13.96
CA MET A 20 -3.11 5.25 -13.42
C MET A 20 -2.77 6.63 -12.83
N PHE A 21 -3.09 7.72 -13.53
CA PHE A 21 -2.90 9.08 -13.02
C PHE A 21 -3.72 9.36 -11.76
N VAL A 22 -4.99 8.94 -11.74
CA VAL A 22 -5.87 9.08 -10.57
C VAL A 22 -5.32 8.28 -9.39
N SER A 23 -4.94 7.02 -9.62
CA SER A 23 -4.33 6.17 -8.58
C SER A 23 -3.07 6.81 -8.00
N TYR A 24 -2.17 7.31 -8.86
CA TYR A 24 -0.92 7.95 -8.41
C TYR A 24 -1.18 9.22 -7.59
N SER A 25 -2.19 10.02 -7.98
CA SER A 25 -2.60 11.21 -7.23
C SER A 25 -3.12 10.85 -5.84
N ILE A 26 -3.94 9.80 -5.73
CA ILE A 26 -4.44 9.31 -4.45
C ILE A 26 -3.29 8.74 -3.60
N LEU A 27 -2.34 8.03 -4.21
CA LEU A 27 -1.15 7.52 -3.51
C LEU A 27 -0.34 8.64 -2.87
N LEU A 28 -0.15 9.77 -3.55
CA LEU A 28 0.56 10.93 -3.00
C LEU A 28 -0.17 11.49 -1.75
N LEU A 29 -1.49 11.63 -1.82
CA LEU A 29 -2.30 12.09 -0.68
C LEU A 29 -2.24 11.10 0.49
N MET A 30 -2.38 9.81 0.20
CA MET A 30 -2.30 8.75 1.21
C MET A 30 -0.91 8.67 1.83
N ARG A 31 0.16 8.90 1.07
CA ARG A 31 1.54 8.91 1.60
C ARG A 31 1.71 9.99 2.67
N ILE A 32 1.17 11.19 2.45
CA ILE A 32 1.24 12.29 3.42
C ILE A 32 0.46 11.93 4.69
N TYR A 33 -0.75 11.38 4.52
CA TYR A 33 -1.59 10.94 5.63
C TYR A 33 -0.93 9.80 6.42
N ASN A 34 -0.45 8.77 5.73
CA ASN A 34 0.15 7.58 6.33
C ASN A 34 1.48 7.90 7.00
N LYS A 35 2.29 8.85 6.51
CA LYS A 35 3.47 9.31 7.26
C LYS A 35 3.10 9.89 8.62
N LYS A 36 2.01 10.65 8.72
CA LYS A 36 1.53 11.16 10.02
C LYS A 36 1.04 10.02 10.91
N GLN A 37 0.32 9.05 10.36
CA GLN A 37 -0.16 7.90 11.12
C GLN A 37 0.96 6.97 11.57
N ALA A 38 1.92 6.65 10.70
CA ALA A 38 3.10 5.82 11.01
C ALA A 38 3.91 6.41 12.18
N LYS A 39 4.12 7.74 12.21
CA LYS A 39 4.76 8.41 13.36
C LYS A 39 3.97 8.23 14.66
N LYS A 40 2.63 8.32 14.61
CA LYS A 40 1.77 8.11 15.78
C LYS A 40 1.82 6.66 16.25
N ILE A 41 1.73 5.71 15.32
CA ILE A 41 1.78 4.28 15.60
C ILE A 41 3.14 3.90 16.22
N ASN A 42 4.25 4.40 15.66
CA ASN A 42 5.59 4.17 16.23
C ASN A 42 5.68 4.73 17.66
N ARG A 43 5.24 5.97 17.90
CA ARG A 43 5.21 6.55 19.25
C ARG A 43 4.40 5.74 20.26
N LEU A 44 3.23 5.24 19.84
CA LEU A 44 2.38 4.40 20.68
C LEU A 44 3.06 3.07 21.01
N PHE A 45 3.72 2.45 20.04
CA PHE A 45 4.47 1.21 20.23
C PHE A 45 5.65 1.41 21.19
N THR A 46 6.49 2.42 20.93
CA THR A 46 7.65 2.74 21.78
C THR A 46 7.24 3.11 23.19
N SER A 47 6.10 3.80 23.38
CA SER A 47 5.59 4.09 24.72
C SER A 47 5.16 2.83 25.48
N LYS A 48 4.62 1.83 24.79
CA LYS A 48 4.09 0.59 25.41
C LYS A 48 5.18 -0.45 25.66
N TYR A 49 6.10 -0.61 24.71
CA TYR A 49 7.08 -1.69 24.70
C TYR A 49 8.53 -1.22 24.86
N LYS A 50 8.79 0.10 24.91
CA LYS A 50 10.14 0.71 25.00
C LYS A 50 11.10 0.26 23.89
N LEU A 51 10.55 -0.14 22.74
CA LEU A 51 11.28 -0.60 21.56
C LEU A 51 10.81 0.19 20.31
N PRO A 52 11.68 0.39 19.31
CA PRO A 52 11.26 0.95 18.03
C PRO A 52 10.39 -0.06 17.27
N LEU A 53 9.39 0.42 16.53
CA LEU A 53 8.58 -0.41 15.64
C LEU A 53 9.25 -0.44 14.26
N THR A 54 10.05 -1.46 14.01
CA THR A 54 10.97 -1.57 12.86
C THR A 54 10.24 -1.33 11.54
N ILE A 55 9.06 -1.93 11.38
CA ILE A 55 8.27 -1.82 10.15
C ILE A 55 7.78 -0.40 9.86
N MET A 56 7.46 0.39 10.91
CA MET A 56 7.03 1.77 10.75
C MET A 56 8.20 2.71 10.50
N GLU A 57 9.38 2.44 11.08
CA GLU A 57 10.60 3.19 10.80
C GLU A 57 11.05 3.00 9.36
N ASN A 58 11.05 1.76 8.89
CA ASN A 58 11.31 1.43 7.49
C ASN A 58 10.31 2.17 6.59
N TYR A 59 9.01 2.13 6.90
CA TYR A 59 7.98 2.85 6.14
C TYR A 59 8.23 4.37 6.06
N LEU A 60 8.67 4.98 7.17
CA LEU A 60 8.93 6.42 7.25
C LEU A 60 10.16 6.85 6.45
N ASN A 61 11.20 6.02 6.44
CA ASN A 61 12.45 6.25 5.72
C ASN A 61 12.36 5.89 4.25
N GLN A 62 11.32 5.14 3.86
CA GLN A 62 11.12 4.71 2.50
C GLN A 62 10.83 5.88 1.54
N SER A 63 11.47 5.82 0.37
CA SER A 63 11.16 6.68 -0.78
C SER A 63 9.80 6.33 -1.41
N ILE A 64 9.31 7.15 -2.34
CA ILE A 64 8.04 6.88 -3.06
C ILE A 64 8.26 5.85 -4.19
N PHE A 65 9.50 5.41 -4.44
CA PHE A 65 9.82 4.49 -5.54
C PHE A 65 9.21 3.10 -5.35
N PHE A 66 8.70 2.54 -6.46
CA PHE A 66 7.99 1.27 -6.52
C PHE A 66 8.77 0.08 -5.96
N LEU A 67 10.07 -0.05 -6.23
CA LEU A 67 10.86 -1.17 -5.69
C LEU A 67 10.95 -1.13 -4.16
N SER A 68 11.19 0.05 -3.59
CA SER A 68 11.19 0.23 -2.13
C SER A 68 9.82 -0.01 -1.50
N TYR A 69 8.75 0.06 -2.31
CA TYR A 69 7.37 -0.20 -1.90
C TYR A 69 7.10 -1.67 -1.61
N VAL A 70 7.59 -2.56 -2.48
CA VAL A 70 7.35 -3.99 -2.34
C VAL A 70 8.02 -4.55 -1.09
N GLU A 71 9.23 -4.10 -0.76
CA GLU A 71 9.99 -4.63 0.39
C GLU A 71 9.38 -4.25 1.75
N ILE A 72 8.85 -3.04 1.87
CA ILE A 72 8.46 -2.48 3.18
C ILE A 72 6.95 -2.51 3.39
N VAL A 73 6.19 -2.28 2.33
CA VAL A 73 4.74 -2.08 2.44
C VAL A 73 3.98 -3.40 2.30
N LEU A 74 4.52 -4.36 1.56
CA LEU A 74 3.92 -5.69 1.40
C LEU A 74 3.92 -6.51 2.71
N PRO A 75 4.98 -6.50 3.55
CA PRO A 75 4.91 -7.05 4.90
C PRO A 75 3.88 -6.35 5.77
N LEU A 76 3.81 -5.01 5.72
CA LEU A 76 2.86 -4.22 6.49
C LEU A 76 1.41 -4.56 6.13
N TRP A 77 1.12 -4.76 4.85
CA TRP A 77 -0.19 -5.21 4.40
C TRP A 77 -0.52 -6.61 4.88
N LYS A 78 0.46 -7.53 4.85
CA LYS A 78 0.25 -8.88 5.39
C LYS A 78 -0.22 -8.81 6.84
N MET A 79 0.37 -7.94 7.64
CA MET A 79 -0.01 -7.73 9.04
C MET A 79 -1.41 -7.10 9.19
N ILE A 80 -1.80 -6.17 8.31
CA ILE A 80 -3.07 -5.45 8.38
C ILE A 80 -4.26 -6.29 7.86
N PHE A 81 -4.05 -7.12 6.83
CA PHE A 81 -5.14 -7.80 6.12
C PHE A 81 -5.28 -9.29 6.43
N PHE A 82 -4.18 -10.03 6.68
CA PHE A 82 -4.27 -11.47 6.84
C PHE A 82 -4.62 -11.88 8.27
N LYS A 83 -5.63 -12.75 8.39
CA LYS A 83 -6.19 -13.16 9.69
C LYS A 83 -5.33 -14.22 10.41
N LYS A 84 -4.52 -14.97 9.66
CA LYS A 84 -3.81 -16.16 10.13
C LYS A 84 -2.57 -16.39 9.27
N THR A 85 -1.39 -16.19 9.83
CA THR A 85 -0.16 -16.76 9.27
C THR A 85 0.36 -17.80 10.24
N THR A 86 0.77 -18.92 9.68
CA THR A 86 1.57 -20.03 10.24
C THR A 86 2.98 -19.58 10.65
N ILE A 87 3.15 -18.31 11.01
CA ILE A 87 4.40 -17.81 11.58
C ILE A 87 4.36 -18.27 13.03
N LYS A 88 5.17 -19.29 13.31
CA LYS A 88 5.60 -19.57 14.68
C LYS A 88 6.15 -18.25 15.24
N GLU A 89 5.72 -17.94 16.45
CA GLU A 89 6.20 -16.86 17.31
C GLU A 89 5.46 -15.52 17.23
N ARG A 90 5.11 -15.08 18.44
CA ARG A 90 4.37 -13.88 18.81
C ARG A 90 5.27 -12.67 18.56
N ASP A 91 5.36 -12.21 17.33
CA ASP A 91 6.05 -10.95 17.09
C ASP A 91 5.19 -9.82 17.67
N ILE A 92 5.72 -9.12 18.68
CA ILE A 92 5.00 -8.08 19.44
C ILE A 92 4.51 -6.99 18.48
N GLU A 93 5.28 -6.72 17.43
CA GLU A 93 4.92 -5.81 16.34
C GLU A 93 3.62 -6.23 15.63
N TYR A 94 3.47 -7.54 15.33
CA TYR A 94 2.29 -8.08 14.65
C TYR A 94 1.02 -7.94 15.50
N LEU A 95 1.10 -8.36 16.76
CA LEU A 95 -0.03 -8.27 17.70
C LEU A 95 -0.47 -6.81 17.86
N PHE A 96 0.50 -5.91 18.03
CA PHE A 96 0.21 -4.49 18.17
C PHE A 96 -0.46 -3.89 16.92
N ILE A 97 0.06 -4.17 15.72
CA ILE A 97 -0.53 -3.64 14.48
C ILE A 97 -1.96 -4.17 14.27
N LYS A 98 -2.22 -5.42 14.66
CA LYS A 98 -3.54 -6.02 14.57
C LYS A 98 -4.55 -5.41 15.55
N GLU A 99 -4.09 -4.96 16.72
CA GLU A 99 -4.89 -4.26 17.71
C GLU A 99 -5.17 -2.79 17.35
N LEU A 100 -4.53 -2.24 16.31
CA LEU A 100 -4.74 -0.85 15.90
C LEU A 100 -6.15 -0.61 15.39
N SER A 101 -6.70 0.55 15.77
CA SER A 101 -8.00 1.00 15.27
C SER A 101 -8.02 1.11 13.74
N THR A 102 -9.19 0.81 13.15
CA THR A 102 -9.38 0.91 11.69
C THR A 102 -9.09 2.31 11.16
N LYS A 103 -9.34 3.36 11.97
CA LYS A 103 -9.04 4.76 11.60
C LYS A 103 -7.55 5.01 11.37
N MET A 104 -6.68 4.34 12.15
CA MET A 104 -5.22 4.45 12.01
C MET A 104 -4.68 3.65 10.84
N THR A 105 -5.33 2.53 10.48
CA THR A 105 -4.88 1.65 9.39
C THR A 105 -5.52 1.95 8.04
N LEU A 106 -6.62 2.71 7.99
CA LEU A 106 -7.41 2.96 6.78
C LEU A 106 -6.59 3.52 5.62
N GLY A 107 -5.73 4.51 5.88
CA GLY A 107 -4.92 5.12 4.83
C GLY A 107 -3.92 4.13 4.21
N PHE A 108 -3.37 3.20 5.00
CA PHE A 108 -2.51 2.13 4.48
C PHE A 108 -3.29 1.13 3.61
N LYS A 109 -4.55 0.87 3.96
CA LYS A 109 -5.45 0.03 3.15
C LYS A 109 -5.81 0.68 1.82
N ILE A 110 -6.04 1.99 1.81
CA ILE A 110 -6.31 2.74 0.57
C ILE A 110 -5.06 2.82 -0.29
N GLU A 111 -3.90 3.14 0.31
CA GLU A 111 -2.62 3.09 -0.38
C GLU A 111 -2.42 1.72 -1.05
N ALA A 112 -2.82 0.65 -0.35
CA ALA A 112 -2.75 -0.69 -0.89
C ALA A 112 -3.58 -0.96 -2.13
N ALA A 113 -4.86 -0.60 -2.04
CA ALA A 113 -5.77 -0.74 -3.15
C ALA A 113 -5.28 0.05 -4.38
N MET A 114 -4.77 1.27 -4.18
CA MET A 114 -4.30 2.11 -5.29
C MET A 114 -3.07 1.52 -5.98
N TRP A 115 -2.13 0.93 -5.24
CA TRP A 115 -1.01 0.21 -5.88
C TRP A 115 -1.46 -0.98 -6.71
N LEU A 116 -2.45 -1.75 -6.24
CA LEU A 116 -3.03 -2.84 -7.03
C LEU A 116 -3.70 -2.32 -8.30
N VAL A 117 -4.48 -1.24 -8.20
CA VAL A 117 -5.12 -0.59 -9.37
C VAL A 117 -4.05 -0.12 -10.36
N GLY A 118 -2.99 0.51 -9.88
CA GLY A 118 -1.87 0.97 -10.71
C GLY A 118 -1.20 -0.19 -11.45
N LEU A 119 -0.91 -1.30 -10.74
CA LEU A 119 -0.31 -2.49 -11.32
C LEU A 119 -1.21 -3.13 -12.40
N ILE A 120 -2.51 -3.23 -12.15
CA ILE A 120 -3.48 -3.74 -13.14
C ILE A 120 -3.49 -2.83 -14.37
N CYS A 121 -3.48 -1.51 -14.20
CA CYS A 121 -3.43 -0.57 -15.33
C CYS A 121 -2.15 -0.72 -16.16
N VAL A 122 -0.99 -0.92 -15.50
CA VAL A 122 0.27 -1.20 -16.20
C VAL A 122 0.17 -2.49 -17.01
N LEU A 123 -0.36 -3.57 -16.44
CA LEU A 123 -0.52 -4.85 -17.14
C LEU A 123 -1.44 -4.72 -18.35
N ILE A 124 -2.56 -3.98 -18.22
CA ILE A 124 -3.48 -3.72 -19.34
C ILE A 124 -2.76 -2.99 -20.48
N ILE A 125 -1.93 -1.99 -20.17
CA ILE A 125 -1.20 -1.21 -21.18
C ILE A 125 -0.13 -2.04 -21.91
N ILE A 126 0.51 -2.99 -21.21
CA ILE A 126 1.56 -3.84 -21.78
C ILE A 126 0.98 -4.99 -22.61
N ILE A 127 -0.11 -5.60 -22.15
CA ILE A 127 -0.69 -6.81 -22.76
C ILE A 127 -1.53 -6.47 -24.00
N PHE A 128 -2.37 -5.45 -23.91
CA PHE A 128 -3.21 -4.99 -25.02
C PHE A 128 -2.49 -3.92 -25.82
#